data_AF-A0A3S1C6S4-F1
#
_entry.id   AF-A0A3S1C6S4-F1
#
_cell.length_a   1.000
_cell.length_b   1.000
_cell.length_c   1.000
_cell.angle_alpha   90.00
_cell.angle_beta   90.00
_cell.angle_gamma   90.00
#
_symmetry.space_group_name_H-M   'P 1'
#
loop_
_entity.id
_entity.type
_entity.pdbx_description
1 polymer ?
#
loop_
_entity_poly.entity_id
_entity_poly.type
_entity_poly.pdbx_seq_one_letter_code
_entity_poly.pdbx_strand_id
1 'polypeptide(L)'
;MLEKSFFYQEILLKGREEGRLQERLLSIELALDVKFGMEGLELISEISPICDLEILRTIHKYVLTVNNLDQLRELIQNIHASELH
;
A
#
# COMPACT_ATOMS: atom_id res chain seq x y z
N MET A 1 -7.72 -36.04 -0.34
CA MET A 1 -7.27 -35.01 -1.30
C MET A 1 -7.12 -33.70 -0.53
N LEU A 2 -5.89 -33.22 -0.32
CA LEU A 2 -5.59 -32.05 0.54
C LEU A 2 -6.15 -30.73 -0.02
N GLU A 3 -6.33 -30.64 -1.35
CA GLU A 3 -6.79 -29.43 -2.05
C GLU A 3 -8.19 -28.95 -1.65
N LYS A 4 -9.02 -29.83 -1.07
CA LYS A 4 -10.38 -29.49 -0.59
C LYS A 4 -10.43 -29.28 0.93
N SER A 5 -9.31 -29.37 1.63
CA SER A 5 -9.26 -29.10 3.07
C SER A 5 -9.51 -27.62 3.33
N PHE A 6 -10.29 -27.33 4.37
CA PHE A 6 -10.50 -25.97 4.87
C PHE A 6 -9.17 -25.21 5.04
N PHE A 7 -8.18 -25.88 5.64
CA PHE A 7 -6.85 -25.32 5.87
C PHE A 7 -6.11 -24.96 4.58
N TYR A 8 -6.23 -25.77 3.54
CA TYR A 8 -5.59 -25.49 2.24
C TYR A 8 -6.22 -24.26 1.58
N GLN A 9 -7.55 -24.13 1.63
CA GLN A 9 -8.25 -22.97 1.10
C GLN A 9 -7.90 -21.70 1.88
N GLU A 10 -7.73 -21.78 3.20
CA GLU A 10 -7.31 -20.66 4.04
C GLU A 10 -5.91 -20.16 3.68
N ILE A 11 -4.94 -21.07 3.47
CA ILE A 11 -3.59 -20.72 3.01
C ILE A 11 -3.65 -20.01 1.65
N LEU A 12 -4.42 -20.54 0.69
CA LEU A 12 -4.55 -19.91 -0.63
C LEU A 12 -5.18 -18.52 -0.56
N LEU A 13 -6.14 -18.31 0.35
CA LEU A 13 -6.74 -17.00 0.57
C LEU A 13 -5.72 -16.02 1.16
N LYS A 14 -5.01 -16.42 2.23
CA LYS A 14 -3.96 -15.59 2.84
C LYS A 14 -2.86 -15.21 1.85
N GLY A 15 -2.34 -16.19 1.09
CA GLY A 15 -1.31 -15.93 0.10
C GLY A 15 -1.77 -14.99 -1.04
N ARG A 16 -3.06 -15.04 -1.43
CA ARG A 16 -3.62 -14.09 -2.39
C ARG A 16 -3.72 -12.68 -1.82
N GLU A 17 -4.13 -12.54 -0.57
CA GLU A 17 -4.21 -11.24 0.08
C GLU A 17 -2.82 -10.63 0.32
N GLU A 18 -1.86 -11.42 0.78
CA GLU A 18 -0.45 -11.00 0.90
C GLU A 18 0.13 -10.56 -0.45
N GLY A 19 -0.11 -11.33 -1.52
CA GLY A 19 0.34 -10.97 -2.86
C GLY A 19 -0.28 -9.67 -3.38
N ARG A 20 -1.54 -9.39 -3.04
CA ARG A 20 -2.21 -8.13 -3.39
C ARG A 20 -1.63 -6.94 -2.63
N LEU A 21 -1.30 -7.11 -1.35
CA LEU A 21 -0.64 -6.07 -0.55
C LEU A 21 0.75 -5.75 -1.10
N GLN A 22 1.56 -6.78 -1.37
CA GLN A 22 2.91 -6.61 -1.92
C GLN A 22 2.90 -5.92 -3.28
N GLU A 23 2.03 -6.37 -4.21
CA GLU A 23 1.90 -5.76 -5.53
C GLU A 23 1.48 -4.29 -5.43
N ARG A 24 0.55 -3.97 -4.52
CA ARG A 24 0.10 -2.60 -4.34
C ARG A 24 1.22 -1.71 -3.80
N LEU A 25 2.01 -2.17 -2.84
CA LEU A 25 3.16 -1.43 -2.31
C LEU A 25 4.21 -1.18 -3.40
N LEU A 26 4.57 -2.20 -4.19
CA LEU A 26 5.51 -2.06 -5.31
C LEU A 26 5.00 -1.09 -6.38
N SER A 27 3.71 -1.11 -6.69
CA SER A 27 3.09 -0.13 -7.60
C SER A 27 3.18 1.30 -7.07
N ILE A 28 3.01 1.50 -5.76
CA ILE A 28 3.17 2.82 -5.13
C ILE A 28 4.63 3.27 -5.19
N GLU A 29 5.57 2.39 -4.83
CA GLU A 29 7.01 2.65 -4.91
C GLU A 29 7.43 3.09 -6.31
N LEU A 30 7.01 2.35 -7.34
CA LEU A 30 7.29 2.70 -8.74
C LEU A 30 6.68 4.06 -9.12
N ALA A 31 5.43 4.33 -8.73
CA ALA A 31 4.78 5.60 -9.04
C ALA A 31 5.48 6.79 -8.35
N LEU A 32 5.98 6.59 -7.13
CA LEU A 32 6.75 7.60 -6.39
C LEU A 32 8.10 7.87 -7.06
N ASP A 33 8.84 6.82 -7.42
CA ASP A 33 10.12 6.95 -8.12
C ASP A 33 9.95 7.70 -9.45
N VAL A 34 8.96 7.32 -10.24
CA VAL A 34 8.70 7.96 -11.55
C VAL A 34 8.33 9.44 -11.41
N LYS A 35 7.57 9.82 -10.38
CA LYS A 35 7.07 11.21 -10.25
C LYS A 35 7.97 12.13 -9.44
N PHE A 36 8.60 11.61 -8.40
CA PHE A 36 9.30 12.39 -7.38
C PHE A 36 10.74 11.90 -7.14
N GLY A 37 11.14 10.79 -7.77
CA GLY A 37 12.47 10.20 -7.59
C GLY A 37 12.74 9.79 -6.15
N MET A 38 13.98 9.97 -5.72
CA MET A 38 14.46 9.54 -4.41
C MET A 38 13.69 10.18 -3.25
N GLU A 39 13.31 11.45 -3.35
CA GLU A 39 12.51 12.14 -2.33
C GLU A 39 11.13 11.48 -2.14
N GLY A 40 10.54 10.99 -3.24
CA GLY A 40 9.31 10.19 -3.21
C GLY A 40 9.47 8.88 -2.46
N LEU A 41 10.57 8.19 -2.70
CA LEU A 41 10.85 6.86 -2.13
C LEU A 41 11.03 6.89 -0.61
N GLU A 42 11.42 8.02 -0.01
CA GLU A 42 11.50 8.15 1.45
C GLU A 42 10.16 7.82 2.15
N LEU A 43 9.03 8.10 1.48
CA LEU A 43 7.68 7.86 2.00
C LEU A 43 7.31 6.38 2.08
N ILE A 44 8.05 5.48 1.44
CA ILE A 44 7.78 4.03 1.52
C ILE A 44 7.94 3.51 2.94
N SER A 45 8.84 4.10 3.72
CA SER A 45 8.99 3.75 5.13
C SER A 45 7.73 4.03 5.96
N GLU A 46 6.96 5.06 5.58
CA GLU A 46 5.69 5.42 6.22
C GLU A 46 4.50 4.62 5.65
N ILE A 47 4.54 4.24 4.37
CA ILE A 47 3.43 3.53 3.70
C ILE A 47 3.48 2.01 3.91
N SER A 48 4.68 1.42 3.96
CA SER A 48 4.86 -0.04 4.05
C SER A 48 4.25 -0.74 5.28
N PRO A 49 4.07 -0.09 6.45
CA PRO A 49 3.34 -0.68 7.58
C PRO A 49 1.83 -0.80 7.37
N ILE A 50 1.25 -0.12 6.36
CA ILE A 50 -0.19 -0.11 6.10
C ILE A 50 -0.60 -1.45 5.48
N CYS A 51 -1.37 -2.24 6.23
CA CYS A 51 -1.86 -3.56 5.80
C CYS A 51 -3.29 -3.53 5.23
N ASP A 52 -3.89 -2.35 5.03
CA ASP A 52 -5.21 -2.20 4.43
C ASP A 52 -5.10 -1.89 2.93
N LEU A 53 -5.63 -2.81 2.11
CA LEU A 53 -5.54 -2.70 0.66
C LEU A 53 -6.30 -1.49 0.09
N GLU A 54 -7.41 -1.06 0.70
CA GLU A 54 -8.19 0.09 0.26
C GLU A 54 -7.50 1.41 0.60
N ILE A 55 -6.83 1.48 1.76
CA ILE A 55 -5.98 2.62 2.12
C ILE A 55 -4.83 2.72 1.10
N LEU A 56 -4.13 1.62 0.84
CA LEU A 56 -3.06 1.59 -0.15
C LEU A 56 -3.57 1.94 -1.57
N ARG A 57 -4.77 1.51 -1.97
CA ARG A 57 -5.40 1.93 -3.24
C ARG A 57 -5.66 3.43 -3.28
N THR A 58 -6.07 4.03 -2.16
CA THR A 58 -6.30 5.47 -2.03
C THR A 58 -5.00 6.24 -2.18
N ILE A 59 -3.95 5.81 -1.47
CA ILE A 59 -2.60 6.38 -1.59
C ILE A 59 -2.11 6.29 -3.04
N HIS A 60 -2.18 5.12 -3.67
CA HIS A 60 -1.74 4.94 -5.05
C HIS A 60 -2.44 5.89 -6.03
N LYS A 61 -3.78 6.01 -5.95
CA LYS A 61 -4.53 6.96 -6.79
C LYS A 61 -4.09 8.40 -6.53
N TYR A 62 -3.87 8.75 -5.28
CA TYR A 62 -3.45 10.09 -4.90
C TYR A 62 -2.05 10.41 -5.47
N VAL A 63 -1.08 9.49 -5.32
CA VAL A 63 0.27 9.59 -5.91
C VAL A 63 0.19 9.89 -7.40
N LEU A 64 -0.66 9.20 -8.15
CA LEU A 64 -0.81 9.42 -9.60
C LEU A 64 -1.30 10.82 -9.95
N THR A 65 -2.12 11.45 -9.09
CA THR A 65 -2.77 12.74 -9.37
C THR A 65 -2.08 13.96 -8.76
N VAL A 66 -1.38 13.80 -7.65
CA VAL A 66 -0.79 14.89 -6.88
C VAL A 66 0.47 15.42 -7.55
N ASN A 67 0.69 16.74 -7.54
CA ASN A 67 1.88 17.36 -8.14
C ASN A 67 2.92 17.81 -7.10
N ASN A 68 2.55 17.76 -5.82
CA ASN A 68 3.43 18.12 -4.72
C ASN A 68 3.50 16.97 -3.70
N LEU A 69 4.71 16.64 -3.29
CA LEU A 69 5.01 15.63 -2.29
C LEU A 69 4.53 16.03 -0.88
N ASP A 70 4.44 17.31 -0.56
CA ASP A 70 3.90 17.81 0.72
C ASP A 70 2.43 17.39 0.92
N GLN A 71 1.64 17.48 -0.14
CA GLN A 71 0.23 17.06 -0.13
C GLN A 71 0.09 15.55 0.11
N LEU A 72 1.03 14.77 -0.43
CA LEU A 72 1.08 13.34 -0.17
C LEU A 72 1.48 13.03 1.27
N ARG A 73 2.47 13.74 1.84
CA ARG A 73 2.84 13.63 3.25
C ARG A 73 1.65 13.92 4.16
N GLU A 74 0.90 15.00 3.89
CA GLU A 74 -0.30 15.36 4.65
C GLU A 74 -1.35 14.24 4.63
N LEU A 75 -1.60 13.62 3.47
CA LEU A 75 -2.52 12.49 3.36
C LEU A 75 -2.07 11.31 4.25
N ILE A 76 -0.80 10.92 4.19
CA ILE A 76 -0.25 9.79 4.97
C ILE A 76 -0.38 10.06 6.47
N GLN A 77 -0.07 11.27 6.91
CA GLN A 77 -0.21 11.67 8.31
C GLN A 77 -1.67 11.66 8.78
N ASN A 78 -2.61 12.09 7.94
CA ASN A 78 -4.05 12.02 8.24
C ASN A 78 -4.57 10.58 8.35
N ILE A 79 -4.04 9.67 7.53
CA ILE A 79 -4.36 8.23 7.62
C ILE A 79 -3.89 7.68 8.98
N HIS A 80 -2.63 7.90 9.35
CA HIS A 80 -2.12 7.44 10.64
C HIS A 80 -2.85 8.06 11.84
N ALA A 81 -3.25 9.33 11.75
CA ALA A 81 -4.04 9.99 12.80
C ALA A 81 -5.46 9.40 12.95
N SER A 82 -6.03 8.90 11.84
CA SER A 82 -7.35 8.26 11.81
C SER A 82 -7.30 6.81 12.33
N GLU A 83 -6.16 6.12 12.22
CA GLU A 83 -5.96 4.77 12.77
C GLU A 83 -5.70 4.78 14.30
N LEU A 84 -5.40 5.94 14.88
CA LEU A 84 -5.15 6.13 16.33
C LEU A 84 -6.42 6.41 17.16
N HIS A 85 -7.62 6.42 16.53
CA HIS A 85 -8.92 6.65 17.19
C HIS A 85 -9.87 5.46 16.96
#